data_AF-K2QKB2-F1
#
_entry.id   AF-K2QKB2-F1
#
_cell.length_a   1.000
_cell.length_b   1.000
_cell.length_c   1.000
_cell.angle_alpha   90.00
_cell.angle_beta   90.00
_cell.angle_gamma   90.00
#
_symmetry.space_group_name_H-M   'P 1'
#
loop_
_entity.id
_entity.type
_entity.pdbx_description
1 polymer ?
#
loop_
_entity_poly.entity_id
_entity_poly.type
_entity_poly.pdbx_seq_one_letter_code
_entity_poly.pdbx_strand_id
1 'polypeptide(L)'
;MVMPRILQQIVIHKYLSKLVLKLAIKIRIQYLRIVIKILVKMNIYSKLIAFVFALAIISCGDGKKEKKEEKFQYEQEAAAPAKAASEQKSQNDVLITANDMMKFSTKEIRVKSGEKVTITLKHTGKLDVKVMGHNLVILKKGADLIAFATAAVEAADNEYIPEGTDDVLAHTELIGGGETTTIEFEAPEPGTYDFLCSFPGHFAAMQGKFIVE
;
A
#
# COMPACT_ATOMS: atom_id res chain seq x y z
N MET A 1 -49.91 -41.44 -20.15
CA MET A 1 -48.63 -42.17 -20.28
C MET A 1 -47.60 -41.45 -19.42
N VAL A 2 -47.34 -41.92 -18.20
CA VAL A 2 -46.44 -41.25 -17.25
C VAL A 2 -45.01 -41.73 -17.54
N MET A 3 -44.12 -40.80 -17.90
CA MET A 3 -42.73 -41.16 -18.17
C MET A 3 -42.07 -41.64 -16.86
N PRO A 4 -41.42 -42.81 -16.83
CA PRO A 4 -40.86 -43.37 -15.60
C PRO A 4 -39.80 -42.44 -15.01
N ARG A 5 -39.80 -42.26 -13.68
CA ARG A 5 -38.92 -41.33 -12.93
C ARG A 5 -37.44 -41.45 -13.29
N ILE A 6 -36.99 -42.65 -13.67
CA ILE A 6 -35.61 -42.93 -14.10
C ILE A 6 -35.26 -42.19 -15.40
N LEU A 7 -36.18 -42.17 -16.38
CA LEU A 7 -35.97 -41.43 -17.63
C LEU A 7 -35.93 -39.93 -17.39
N GLN A 8 -36.73 -39.41 -16.45
CA GLN A 8 -36.73 -38.00 -16.08
C GLN A 8 -35.39 -37.58 -15.44
N GLN A 9 -34.85 -38.39 -14.53
CA GLN A 9 -33.52 -38.19 -13.93
C GLN A 9 -32.39 -38.17 -14.97
N ILE A 10 -32.40 -39.11 -15.93
CA ILE A 10 -31.40 -39.19 -17.01
C ILE A 10 -31.44 -37.95 -17.91
N VAL A 11 -32.64 -37.45 -18.24
CA VAL A 11 -32.81 -36.24 -19.06
C VAL A 11 -32.28 -35.01 -18.33
N ILE A 12 -32.59 -34.87 -17.04
CA ILE A 12 -32.11 -33.76 -16.20
C ILE A 12 -30.58 -33.78 -16.10
N HIS A 13 -29.98 -34.95 -15.83
CA HIS A 13 -28.52 -35.08 -15.74
C HIS A 13 -27.82 -34.74 -17.07
N LYS A 14 -28.35 -35.22 -18.20
CA LYS A 14 -27.80 -34.86 -19.53
C LYS A 14 -27.95 -33.37 -19.83
N TYR A 15 -29.04 -32.75 -19.41
CA TYR A 15 -29.25 -31.31 -19.58
C TYR A 15 -28.29 -30.48 -18.74
N LEU A 16 -28.15 -30.81 -17.44
CA LEU A 16 -27.21 -30.17 -16.52
C LEU A 16 -25.77 -30.32 -16.99
N SER A 17 -25.35 -31.51 -17.42
CA SER A 17 -24.00 -31.74 -17.96
C SER A 17 -23.71 -30.89 -19.19
N LYS A 18 -24.66 -30.77 -20.13
CA LYS A 18 -24.53 -29.88 -21.30
C LYS A 18 -24.49 -28.40 -20.90
N LEU A 19 -25.26 -28.00 -19.89
CA LEU A 19 -25.29 -26.61 -19.41
C LEU A 19 -23.95 -26.22 -18.75
N VAL A 20 -23.42 -27.09 -17.87
CA VAL A 20 -22.12 -26.90 -17.22
C VAL A 20 -21.00 -26.84 -18.25
N LEU A 21 -21.01 -27.72 -19.25
CA LEU A 21 -20.01 -27.72 -20.33
C LEU A 21 -20.07 -26.42 -21.16
N LYS A 22 -21.28 -25.95 -21.53
CA LYS A 22 -21.46 -24.67 -22.23
C LYS A 22 -20.96 -23.48 -21.40
N LEU A 23 -21.22 -23.47 -20.10
CA LEU A 23 -20.77 -22.41 -19.20
C LEU A 23 -19.24 -22.41 -19.07
N ALA A 24 -18.62 -23.57 -18.89
CA ALA A 24 -17.17 -23.72 -18.81
C ALA A 24 -16.47 -23.26 -20.10
N ILE A 25 -17.02 -23.59 -21.27
CA ILE A 25 -16.52 -23.12 -22.57
C ILE A 25 -16.63 -21.59 -22.67
N LYS A 26 -17.76 -21.00 -22.26
CA LYS A 26 -17.97 -19.55 -22.30
C LYS A 26 -16.98 -18.81 -21.40
N ILE A 27 -16.73 -19.32 -20.18
CA ILE A 27 -15.75 -18.77 -19.24
C ILE A 27 -14.33 -18.87 -19.83
N ARG A 28 -13.95 -20.02 -20.39
CA ARG A 28 -12.62 -20.19 -21.04
C ARG A 28 -12.43 -19.24 -22.21
N ILE A 29 -13.44 -19.07 -23.07
CA ILE A 29 -13.39 -18.11 -24.19
C ILE A 29 -13.28 -16.68 -23.69
N GLN A 30 -14.01 -16.31 -22.63
CA GLN A 30 -13.94 -14.98 -22.04
C GLN A 30 -12.56 -14.71 -21.43
N TYR A 31 -12.01 -15.66 -20.68
CA TYR A 31 -10.67 -15.57 -20.13
C TYR A 31 -9.61 -15.42 -21.23
N LEU A 32 -9.68 -16.26 -22.27
CA LEU A 32 -8.76 -16.17 -23.41
C LEU A 32 -8.84 -14.82 -24.13
N ARG A 33 -10.04 -14.26 -24.30
CA ARG A 33 -10.24 -12.91 -24.87
C ARG A 33 -9.61 -11.82 -24.00
N ILE A 34 -9.73 -11.92 -22.67
CA ILE A 34 -9.13 -10.96 -21.74
C ILE A 34 -7.59 -11.04 -21.83
N VAL A 35 -7.03 -12.25 -21.78
CA VAL A 35 -5.57 -12.46 -21.90
C VAL A 35 -5.04 -11.94 -23.23
N ILE A 36 -5.72 -12.22 -24.36
CA ILE A 36 -5.33 -11.69 -25.67
C ILE A 36 -5.35 -10.16 -25.68
N LYS A 37 -6.38 -9.51 -25.11
CA LYS A 37 -6.44 -8.04 -25.00
C LYS A 37 -5.29 -7.48 -24.18
N ILE A 38 -4.93 -8.12 -23.07
CA ILE A 38 -3.80 -7.72 -22.22
C ILE A 38 -2.48 -7.86 -22.99
N LEU A 39 -2.24 -9.00 -23.65
CA LEU A 39 -1.01 -9.23 -24.42
C LEU A 39 -0.85 -8.26 -25.60
N VAL A 40 -1.94 -7.99 -26.32
CA VAL A 40 -1.94 -6.99 -27.41
C VAL A 40 -1.64 -5.60 -26.85
N LYS A 41 -2.25 -5.23 -25.72
CA LYS A 41 -2.03 -3.94 -25.07
C LYS A 41 -0.60 -3.80 -24.54
N MET A 42 -0.02 -4.85 -23.94
CA MET A 42 1.39 -4.90 -23.52
C MET A 42 2.35 -4.78 -24.71
N ASN A 43 2.07 -5.44 -25.85
CA ASN A 43 2.88 -5.33 -27.06
C ASN A 43 2.82 -3.92 -27.66
N ILE A 44 1.64 -3.28 -27.66
CA ILE A 44 1.47 -1.88 -28.09
C ILE A 44 2.27 -0.95 -27.18
N TYR A 45 2.17 -1.11 -25.85
CA TYR A 45 2.95 -0.29 -24.91
C TYR A 45 4.46 -0.51 -25.03
N SER A 46 4.92 -1.74 -25.22
CA SER A 46 6.34 -2.05 -25.46
C SER A 46 6.87 -1.36 -26.72
N LYS A 47 6.09 -1.36 -27.81
CA LYS A 47 6.45 -0.63 -29.04
C LYS A 47 6.41 0.89 -28.87
N LEU A 48 5.45 1.43 -28.09
CA LEU A 48 5.38 2.86 -27.80
C LEU A 48 6.57 3.33 -26.94
N ILE A 49 6.98 2.54 -25.94
CA ILE A 49 8.17 2.83 -25.13
C ILE A 49 9.43 2.83 -26.00
N ALA A 50 9.58 1.84 -26.89
CA ALA A 50 10.72 1.79 -27.82
C ALA A 50 10.74 2.98 -28.81
N PHE A 51 9.57 3.44 -29.26
CA PHE A 51 9.45 4.60 -30.16
C PHE A 51 9.82 5.92 -29.48
N VAL A 52 9.44 6.12 -28.21
CA VAL A 52 9.80 7.31 -27.43
C VAL A 52 11.31 7.35 -27.13
N PHE A 53 11.92 6.19 -26.87
CA PHE A 53 13.37 6.10 -26.64
C PHE A 53 14.20 6.39 -27.90
N ALA A 54 13.68 6.06 -29.09
CA ALA A 54 14.34 6.36 -30.37
C ALA A 54 14.31 7.86 -30.75
N LEU A 55 13.39 8.64 -30.19
CA LEU A 55 13.30 10.09 -30.44
C LEU A 55 14.25 10.92 -29.55
N ALA A 56 14.89 10.31 -28.55
CA ALA A 56 15.82 10.99 -27.64
C ALA A 56 17.27 11.13 -28.17
N ILE A 57 17.57 10.61 -29.36
CA ILE A 57 18.93 10.61 -29.95
C ILE A 57 19.11 11.57 -31.14
N ILE A 58 18.15 12.46 -31.41
CA ILE A 58 18.26 13.50 -32.47
C ILE A 58 18.15 14.90 -31.85
N SER A 59 19.02 15.20 -30.88
CA SER A 59 19.29 16.57 -30.46
C SER A 59 20.75 16.71 -30.02
N CYS A 60 21.65 16.58 -31.00
CA CYS A 60 23.00 17.13 -30.93
C CYS A 60 23.32 17.79 -32.27
N GLY A 61 23.34 19.13 -32.27
CA GLY A 61 23.95 19.98 -33.29
C GLY A 61 25.03 20.84 -32.64
N ASP A 62 26.26 20.39 -32.83
CA ASP A 62 27.62 21.00 -32.71
C ASP A 62 27.86 22.32 -31.95
N GLY A 63 28.90 22.31 -31.08
CA GLY A 63 29.40 23.51 -30.41
C GLY A 63 30.53 23.31 -29.39
N LYS A 64 31.66 22.74 -29.82
CA LYS A 64 33.05 22.90 -29.29
C LYS A 64 33.32 22.95 -27.76
N LYS A 65 34.14 21.95 -27.38
CA LYS A 65 35.44 22.03 -26.66
C LYS A 65 35.52 22.20 -25.14
N GLU A 66 36.36 21.27 -24.63
CA GLU A 66 37.33 21.37 -23.52
C GLU A 66 36.92 20.90 -22.12
N LYS A 67 37.59 19.80 -21.72
CA LYS A 67 37.76 19.34 -20.34
C LYS A 67 38.50 20.39 -19.53
N LYS A 68 38.02 20.68 -18.33
CA LYS A 68 38.88 20.88 -17.16
C LYS A 68 38.12 20.56 -15.87
N GLU A 69 38.74 19.72 -15.06
CA GLU A 69 38.48 19.64 -13.63
C GLU A 69 38.69 21.02 -13.01
N GLU A 70 37.81 21.43 -12.10
CA GLU A 70 38.23 22.20 -10.94
C GLU A 70 37.14 22.18 -9.85
N LYS A 71 37.60 21.82 -8.65
CA LYS A 71 36.98 22.05 -7.35
C LYS A 71 36.21 23.36 -7.32
N PHE A 72 34.94 23.32 -6.90
CA PHE A 72 34.30 24.50 -6.33
C PHE A 72 34.09 24.30 -4.84
N GLN A 73 34.88 25.07 -4.11
CA GLN A 73 34.88 25.22 -2.68
C GLN A 73 33.56 25.87 -2.26
N TYR A 74 32.98 25.39 -1.17
CA TYR A 74 31.99 26.15 -0.43
C TYR A 74 32.74 27.23 0.35
N GLU A 75 32.48 28.49 -0.02
CA GLU A 75 32.88 29.65 0.76
C GLU A 75 32.16 29.60 2.12
N GLN A 76 32.96 29.57 3.18
CA GLN A 76 32.52 29.63 4.56
C GLN A 76 32.27 31.11 4.91
N GLU A 77 31.00 31.53 4.90
CA GLU A 77 30.62 32.77 5.58
C GLU A 77 30.15 32.44 7.00
N ALA A 78 30.97 32.88 7.96
CA ALA A 78 30.76 32.67 9.38
C ALA A 78 29.63 33.59 9.90
N ALA A 79 28.50 32.99 10.27
CA ALA A 79 27.59 33.58 11.25
C ALA A 79 27.91 33.02 12.64
N ALA A 80 28.17 33.93 13.58
CA ALA A 80 28.41 33.66 15.00
C ALA A 80 27.25 32.85 15.65
N PRO A 81 27.52 32.12 16.76
CA PRO A 81 26.63 31.07 17.23
C PRO A 81 25.43 31.67 17.96
N ALA A 82 24.28 31.70 17.29
CA ALA A 82 23.00 31.69 17.98
C ALA A 82 22.81 30.27 18.53
N LYS A 83 22.73 30.18 19.86
CA LYS A 83 22.47 28.98 20.64
C LYS A 83 21.10 28.39 20.24
N ALA A 84 21.08 27.60 19.17
CA ALA A 84 19.93 26.78 18.82
C ALA A 84 19.87 25.64 19.82
N ALA A 85 18.87 25.71 20.71
CA ALA A 85 18.46 24.56 21.50
C ALA A 85 18.15 23.43 20.51
N SER A 86 18.94 22.36 20.55
CA SER A 86 18.57 21.12 19.89
C SER A 86 17.29 20.64 20.55
N GLU A 87 16.16 20.78 19.86
CA GLU A 87 14.98 19.97 20.15
C GLU A 87 15.42 18.51 19.98
N GLN A 88 15.74 17.87 21.10
CA GLN A 88 15.90 16.43 21.19
C GLN A 88 14.52 15.84 20.88
N LYS A 89 14.27 15.51 19.60
CA LYS A 89 13.06 14.80 19.20
C LYS A 89 13.03 13.49 19.98
N SER A 90 11.98 13.29 20.79
CA SER A 90 11.85 12.08 21.60
C SER A 90 11.89 10.85 20.69
N GLN A 91 12.45 9.75 21.19
CA GLN A 91 12.35 8.46 20.50
C GLN A 91 10.88 8.07 20.24
N ASN A 92 9.97 8.56 21.08
CA ASN A 92 8.55 8.35 20.99
C ASN A 92 7.84 9.30 20.00
N ASP A 93 8.55 10.26 19.38
CA ASP A 93 8.02 11.14 18.34
C ASP A 93 8.42 10.62 16.94
N VAL A 94 7.58 9.75 16.39
CA VAL A 94 7.88 8.99 15.18
C VAL A 94 7.20 9.63 13.96
N LEU A 95 7.97 9.87 12.90
CA LEU A 95 7.45 10.28 11.60
C LEU A 95 7.52 9.10 10.63
N ILE A 96 6.39 8.74 10.04
CA ILE A 96 6.26 7.67 9.04
C ILE A 96 5.70 8.28 7.77
N THR A 97 6.28 7.94 6.62
CA THR A 97 5.70 8.29 5.34
C THR A 97 5.06 7.09 4.67
N ALA A 98 3.98 7.32 3.95
CA ALA A 98 3.34 6.37 3.04
C ALA A 98 3.28 6.94 1.62
N ASN A 99 3.24 6.11 0.58
CA ASN A 99 3.30 6.58 -0.81
C ASN A 99 2.43 5.76 -1.76
N ASP A 100 2.24 6.28 -2.98
CA ASP A 100 1.42 5.66 -4.04
C ASP A 100 1.89 4.26 -4.49
N MET A 101 3.02 3.75 -3.96
CA MET A 101 3.51 2.40 -4.20
C MET A 101 3.13 1.41 -3.06
N MET A 102 2.22 1.80 -2.17
CA MET A 102 1.79 1.02 -1.01
C MET A 102 2.97 0.63 -0.11
N LYS A 103 3.77 1.62 0.31
CA LYS A 103 4.91 1.41 1.21
C LYS A 103 4.93 2.42 2.34
N PHE A 104 5.10 1.92 3.55
CA PHE A 104 5.62 2.72 4.65
C PHE A 104 7.12 2.95 4.51
N SER A 105 7.64 4.05 5.07
CA SER A 105 9.07 4.34 5.15
C SER A 105 9.86 3.37 6.01
N THR A 106 9.19 2.66 6.92
CA THR A 106 9.83 1.71 7.85
C THR A 106 9.02 0.42 7.98
N LYS A 107 9.72 -0.63 8.42
CA LYS A 107 9.16 -1.92 8.86
C LYS A 107 9.21 -2.10 10.37
N GLU A 108 9.91 -1.22 11.07
CA GLU A 108 10.02 -1.24 12.52
C GLU A 108 9.82 0.17 13.08
N ILE A 109 9.06 0.25 14.17
CA ILE A 109 8.89 1.45 14.99
C ILE A 109 9.35 1.04 16.39
N ARG A 110 10.26 1.81 17.00
CA ARG A 110 10.82 1.52 18.32
C ARG A 110 10.56 2.68 19.25
N VAL A 111 9.89 2.43 20.37
CA VAL A 111 9.51 3.44 21.37
C VAL A 111 9.80 2.93 22.77
N LYS A 112 9.94 3.85 23.73
CA LYS A 112 10.08 3.51 25.15
C LYS A 112 8.72 3.31 25.80
N SER A 113 8.63 2.27 26.63
CA SER A 113 7.47 1.98 27.50
C SER A 113 7.21 3.09 28.50
N GLY A 114 5.94 3.23 28.90
CA GLY A 114 5.51 4.17 29.95
C GLY A 114 5.55 5.66 29.59
N GLU A 115 5.93 5.99 28.36
CA GLU A 115 5.93 7.35 27.83
C GLU A 115 4.84 7.54 26.76
N LYS A 116 4.41 8.79 26.58
CA LYS A 116 3.51 9.15 25.48
C LYS A 116 4.21 8.94 24.14
N VAL A 117 3.52 8.32 23.20
CA VAL A 117 3.95 8.09 21.82
C VAL A 117 3.17 9.01 20.90
N THR A 118 3.88 9.70 20.01
CA THR A 118 3.33 10.54 18.96
C THR A 118 3.73 9.95 17.61
N ILE A 119 2.76 9.45 16.83
CA ILE A 119 3.02 8.97 15.47
C ILE A 119 2.37 9.93 14.48
N THR A 120 3.20 10.54 13.64
CA THR A 120 2.75 11.31 12.48
C THR A 120 2.86 10.44 11.23
N LEU A 121 1.73 10.24 10.55
CA LEU A 121 1.67 9.60 9.25
C LEU A 121 1.50 10.67 8.16
N LYS A 122 2.40 10.68 7.18
CA LYS A 122 2.34 11.58 6.02
C LYS A 122 2.26 10.79 4.72
N HIS A 123 1.25 11.09 3.91
CA HIS A 123 1.14 10.50 2.58
C HIS A 123 1.88 11.38 1.55
N THR A 124 3.02 10.92 1.04
CA THR A 124 3.87 11.70 0.10
C THR A 124 3.46 11.56 -1.37
N GLY A 125 2.50 10.69 -1.66
CA GLY A 125 1.90 10.53 -2.99
C GLY A 125 0.90 11.62 -3.36
N LYS A 126 0.15 11.38 -4.45
CA LYS A 126 -0.81 12.35 -5.03
C LYS A 126 -2.21 11.78 -5.25
N LEU A 127 -2.40 10.49 -5.02
CA LEU A 127 -3.68 9.82 -5.27
C LEU A 127 -4.69 10.13 -4.17
N ASP A 128 -5.96 10.19 -4.55
CA ASP A 128 -7.08 10.45 -3.63
C ASP A 128 -7.22 9.34 -2.57
N VAL A 129 -7.70 9.71 -1.37
CA VAL A 129 -7.90 8.80 -0.24
C VAL A 129 -8.79 7.59 -0.56
N LYS A 130 -9.76 7.73 -1.47
CA LYS A 130 -10.64 6.63 -1.89
C LYS A 130 -9.95 5.62 -2.81
N VAL A 131 -8.81 5.99 -3.40
CA VAL A 131 -8.07 5.17 -4.36
C VAL A 131 -6.80 4.59 -3.74
N MET A 132 -6.11 5.39 -2.91
CA MET A 132 -4.84 5.04 -2.29
C MET A 132 -4.77 5.56 -0.86
N GLY A 133 -5.83 5.32 -0.09
CA GLY A 133 -5.89 5.70 1.31
C GLY A 133 -4.86 4.91 2.13
N HIS A 134 -4.22 5.59 3.07
CA HIS A 134 -3.29 4.99 4.01
C HIS A 134 -3.63 5.43 5.43
N ASN A 135 -3.79 4.44 6.31
CA ASN A 135 -3.78 4.60 7.75
C ASN A 135 -2.62 3.80 8.33
N LEU A 136 -2.36 3.97 9.61
CA LEU A 136 -1.48 3.11 10.39
C LEU A 136 -2.25 2.63 11.61
N VAL A 137 -2.47 1.32 11.68
CA VAL A 137 -3.17 0.64 12.76
C VAL A 137 -2.14 -0.20 13.52
N ILE A 138 -2.02 0.01 14.82
CA ILE A 138 -1.23 -0.83 15.72
C ILE A 138 -2.21 -1.78 16.41
N LEU A 139 -1.95 -3.07 16.30
CA LEU A 139 -2.78 -4.10 16.90
C LEU A 139 -2.30 -4.42 18.31
N LYS A 140 -3.23 -4.81 19.18
CA LYS A 140 -2.93 -5.36 20.50
C LYS A 140 -2.13 -6.65 20.36
N LYS A 141 -1.35 -6.96 21.40
CA LYS A 141 -0.50 -8.15 21.44
C LYS A 141 -1.35 -9.41 21.27
N GLY A 142 -1.00 -10.25 20.29
CA GLY A 142 -1.69 -11.53 20.04
C GLY A 142 -2.90 -11.44 19.10
N ALA A 143 -3.27 -10.25 18.63
CA ALA A 143 -4.26 -10.12 17.56
C ALA A 143 -3.78 -10.79 16.27
N ASP A 144 -4.71 -11.38 15.51
CA ASP A 144 -4.41 -11.96 14.20
C ASP A 144 -4.49 -10.87 13.12
N LEU A 145 -3.32 -10.44 12.63
CA LEU A 145 -3.20 -9.41 11.60
C LEU A 145 -3.97 -9.76 10.33
N ILE A 146 -3.99 -11.02 9.91
CA ILE A 146 -4.65 -11.44 8.66
C ILE A 146 -6.17 -11.44 8.86
N ALA A 147 -6.65 -11.94 10.00
CA ALA A 147 -8.07 -11.90 10.33
C ALA A 147 -8.56 -10.44 10.42
N PHE A 148 -7.82 -9.56 11.11
CA PHE A 148 -8.13 -8.14 11.19
C PHE A 148 -8.17 -7.48 9.81
N ALA A 149 -7.13 -7.66 8.99
CA ALA A 149 -7.07 -7.07 7.66
C ALA A 149 -8.17 -7.59 6.72
N THR A 150 -8.60 -8.83 6.90
CA THR A 150 -9.71 -9.42 6.12
C THR A 150 -11.04 -8.79 6.53
N ALA A 151 -11.29 -8.63 7.83
CA ALA A 151 -12.50 -7.97 8.33
C ALA A 151 -12.55 -6.48 7.97
N ALA A 152 -11.39 -5.81 7.93
CA ALA A 152 -11.28 -4.38 7.64
C ALA A 152 -11.87 -3.99 6.28
N VAL A 153 -11.88 -4.91 5.30
CA VAL A 153 -12.41 -4.67 3.94
C VAL A 153 -13.86 -4.17 3.95
N GLU A 154 -14.67 -4.63 4.90
CA GLU A 154 -16.09 -4.29 5.00
C GLU A 154 -16.34 -2.99 5.78
N ALA A 155 -15.30 -2.42 6.40
CA ALA A 155 -15.42 -1.26 7.30
C ALA A 155 -15.07 0.07 6.62
N ALA A 156 -15.43 0.24 5.35
CA ALA A 156 -15.08 1.43 4.56
C ALA A 156 -15.58 2.74 5.20
N ASP A 157 -16.76 2.71 5.85
CA ASP A 157 -17.36 3.87 6.51
C ASP A 157 -16.73 4.19 7.88
N ASN A 158 -15.83 3.34 8.37
CA ASN A 158 -15.13 3.50 9.64
C ASN A 158 -13.61 3.39 9.45
N GLU A 159 -13.09 4.05 8.41
CA GLU A 159 -11.64 4.12 8.11
C GLU A 159 -10.96 2.76 7.96
N TYR A 160 -11.72 1.74 7.57
CA TYR A 160 -11.28 0.34 7.53
C TYR A 160 -10.85 -0.22 8.89
N ILE A 161 -11.55 0.20 9.95
CA ILE A 161 -11.47 -0.38 11.29
C ILE A 161 -12.77 -1.17 11.55
N PRO A 162 -12.72 -2.52 11.68
CA PRO A 162 -13.91 -3.33 11.92
C PRO A 162 -14.70 -2.88 13.15
N GLU A 163 -16.03 -2.79 13.03
CA GLU A 163 -16.88 -2.43 14.17
C GLU A 163 -16.80 -3.47 15.29
N GLY A 164 -16.78 -3.00 16.54
CA GLY A 164 -16.74 -3.86 17.72
C GLY A 164 -15.45 -4.66 17.91
N THR A 165 -14.38 -4.36 17.16
CA THR A 165 -13.08 -5.00 17.37
C THR A 165 -12.42 -4.50 18.65
N ASP A 166 -11.87 -5.44 19.41
CA ASP A 166 -10.96 -5.16 20.53
C ASP A 166 -9.49 -5.30 20.13
N ASP A 167 -9.18 -5.53 18.85
CA ASP A 167 -7.82 -5.86 18.40
C ASP A 167 -6.94 -4.62 18.19
N VAL A 168 -7.51 -3.41 18.16
CA VAL A 168 -6.76 -2.17 17.90
C VAL A 168 -6.22 -1.59 19.21
N LEU A 169 -4.92 -1.32 19.24
CA LEU A 169 -4.25 -0.56 20.30
C LEU A 169 -4.37 0.95 20.04
N ALA A 170 -4.01 1.37 18.82
CA ALA A 170 -4.09 2.75 18.36
C ALA A 170 -4.16 2.76 16.83
N HIS A 171 -4.79 3.77 16.24
CA HIS A 171 -4.78 3.94 14.79
C HIS A 171 -4.86 5.42 14.39
N THR A 172 -4.27 5.75 13.25
CA THR A 172 -4.45 7.05 12.59
C THR A 172 -5.76 7.12 11.83
N GLU A 173 -6.18 8.34 11.52
CA GLU A 173 -7.16 8.59 10.47
C GLU A 173 -6.66 8.04 9.12
N LEU A 174 -7.60 7.79 8.20
CA LEU A 174 -7.28 7.43 6.83
C LEU A 174 -6.98 8.68 5.99
N ILE A 175 -5.78 8.75 5.42
CA ILE A 175 -5.32 9.91 4.63
C ILE A 175 -4.98 9.56 3.19
N GLY A 176 -5.17 10.52 2.28
CA GLY A 176 -4.78 10.47 0.87
C GLY A 176 -3.55 11.35 0.55
N GLY A 177 -3.22 11.44 -0.73
CA GLY A 177 -2.06 12.15 -1.26
C GLY A 177 -1.89 13.58 -0.76
N GLY A 178 -0.75 13.88 -0.13
CA GLY A 178 -0.39 15.20 0.38
C GLY A 178 -0.87 15.48 1.80
N GLU A 179 -1.76 14.65 2.34
CA GLU A 179 -2.30 14.81 3.68
C GLU A 179 -1.35 14.28 4.77
N THR A 180 -1.60 14.68 6.01
CA THR A 180 -0.84 14.27 7.19
C THR A 180 -1.79 14.20 8.37
N THR A 181 -1.69 13.13 9.15
CA THR A 181 -2.45 12.96 10.40
C THR A 181 -1.47 12.55 11.51
N THR A 182 -1.86 12.78 12.76
CA THR A 182 -1.05 12.45 13.94
C THR A 182 -1.92 11.80 15.00
N ILE A 183 -1.38 10.76 15.63
CA ILE A 183 -1.98 10.11 16.78
C ILE A 183 -1.07 10.20 17.98
N GLU A 184 -1.70 10.25 19.14
CA GLU A 184 -1.02 10.24 20.42
C GLU A 184 -1.66 9.19 21.32
N PHE A 185 -0.84 8.36 21.94
CA PHE A 185 -1.29 7.30 22.85
C PHE A 185 -0.19 6.96 23.86
N GLU A 186 -0.54 6.27 24.94
CA GLU A 186 0.46 5.80 25.91
C GLU A 186 1.14 4.53 25.38
N ALA A 187 2.47 4.47 25.44
CA ALA A 187 3.19 3.26 25.10
C ALA A 187 2.72 2.09 26.00
N PRO A 188 2.34 0.94 25.42
CA PRO A 188 1.90 -0.21 26.20
C PRO A 188 3.10 -0.85 26.92
N GLU A 189 2.85 -1.98 27.57
CA GLU A 189 3.92 -2.79 28.17
C GLU A 189 4.98 -3.21 27.13
N PRO A 190 6.25 -3.37 27.55
CA PRO A 190 7.32 -3.84 26.68
C PRO A 190 6.95 -5.09 25.88
N GLY A 191 7.34 -5.10 24.61
CA GLY A 191 7.07 -6.20 23.70
C GLY A 191 6.94 -5.79 22.24
N THR A 192 6.62 -6.78 21.42
CA THR A 192 6.45 -6.60 19.98
C THR A 192 4.96 -6.72 19.62
N TYR A 193 4.48 -5.71 18.92
CA TYR A 193 3.14 -5.56 18.39
C TYR A 193 3.22 -5.49 16.87
N ASP A 194 2.12 -5.80 16.21
CA ASP A 194 2.00 -5.67 14.76
C ASP A 194 1.38 -4.33 14.40
N PHE A 195 1.85 -3.72 13.31
CA PHE A 195 1.16 -2.59 12.69
C PHE A 195 0.95 -2.83 11.21
N LEU A 196 -0.11 -2.23 10.66
CA LEU A 196 -0.47 -2.34 9.25
C LEU A 196 -1.21 -1.10 8.73
N CYS A 197 -1.31 -0.99 7.41
CA CYS A 197 -2.37 -0.24 6.74
C CYS A 197 -3.55 -1.18 6.49
N SER A 198 -4.73 -0.84 7.00
CA SER A 198 -5.94 -1.66 6.87
C SER A 198 -6.77 -1.34 5.63
N PHE A 199 -6.41 -0.31 4.87
CA PHE A 199 -7.01 -0.05 3.55
C PHE A 199 -6.96 -1.31 2.67
N PRO A 200 -8.03 -1.67 1.93
CA PRO A 200 -8.19 -2.98 1.33
C PRO A 200 -6.99 -3.42 0.48
N GLY A 201 -6.39 -4.55 0.85
CA GLY A 201 -5.28 -5.17 0.13
C GLY A 201 -3.89 -4.60 0.42
N HIS A 202 -3.77 -3.49 1.18
CA HIS A 202 -2.47 -2.86 1.43
C HIS A 202 -1.60 -3.62 2.44
N PHE A 203 -2.20 -4.31 3.41
CA PHE A 203 -1.50 -5.00 4.50
C PHE A 203 -0.40 -5.97 4.02
N ALA A 204 -0.55 -6.55 2.83
CA ALA A 204 0.45 -7.46 2.25
C ALA A 204 1.83 -6.80 2.10
N ALA A 205 1.87 -5.51 1.74
CA ALA A 205 3.09 -4.73 1.59
C ALA A 205 3.29 -3.70 2.71
N MET A 206 2.22 -3.27 3.37
CA MET A 206 2.19 -2.22 4.38
C MET A 206 1.90 -2.78 5.76
N GLN A 207 2.86 -3.54 6.28
CA GLN A 207 2.89 -4.02 7.67
C GLN A 207 4.31 -3.96 8.22
N GLY A 208 4.43 -4.01 9.54
CA GLY A 208 5.70 -4.03 10.27
C GLY A 208 5.52 -4.31 11.76
N LYS A 209 6.59 -4.14 12.52
CA LYS A 209 6.64 -4.37 13.98
C LYS A 209 6.72 -3.06 14.75
N PHE A 210 5.82 -2.88 15.71
CA PHE A 210 5.90 -1.82 16.71
C PHE A 210 6.51 -2.44 17.98
N ILE A 211 7.70 -1.99 18.34
CA ILE A 211 8.54 -2.58 19.39
C ILE A 211 8.61 -1.58 20.52
N VAL A 212 8.21 -2.01 21.70
CA VAL A 212 8.25 -1.23 22.93
C VAL A 212 9.35 -1.78 23.82
N GLU A 213 10.28 -0.92 24.23
CA GLU A 213 11.45 -1.23 25.06
C GLU A 213 11.44 -0.57 26.44
#